data_AF-A0A3D5UV26-F1
#
_entry.id   AF-A0A3D5UV26-F1
#
_cell.length_a   1.000
_cell.length_b   1.000
_cell.length_c   1.000
_cell.angle_alpha   90.00
_cell.angle_beta   90.00
_cell.angle_gamma   90.00
#
_symmetry.space_group_name_H-M   'P 1'
#
loop_
_entity.id
_entity.type
_entity.pdbx_description
1 polymer ?
#
loop_
_entity_poly.entity_id
_entity_poly.type
_entity_poly.pdbx_seq_one_letter_code
_entity_poly.pdbx_strand_id
1 'polypeptide(L)'
;MTRLASERVRWPGGASTFAGRNSGRTRTSMRKVKSSAFIHHLLRSLIGPTARTLALKMLALLLVITAFQSLIDYYQLRDVMFANVEQRAAAVSDHLAMRAQLDDDFGPAEAAQAVRREAIWNDDVLAIYLTDTAGRLLTGEDEARISDTGKFLNDPEVRTAINASFILGRPQSFEMAFAGIDGWVYAAAVPGEELGTVTFVDLRPARADLKASILASLFRRVVTTIVLMAALFVLLHQAVIGPIERLATAVRASGRGRFEPPTRIPKGEIGDLSVLFAQVFGRLQHSLKENERLALVANGTDAGVLIADRTGVILWSNAGFARMTGFVHSDVEGRRPAEILGYHPGAGALKILAESAADGEARNVETISL
;
A
#
# COMPACT_ATOMS: atom_id res chain seq x y z
N MET A 1 -66.55 35.06 35.78
CA MET A 1 -67.74 34.21 35.93
C MET A 1 -68.25 33.85 34.54
N THR A 2 -68.48 32.56 34.29
CA THR A 2 -69.37 31.95 33.27
C THR A 2 -68.83 31.99 31.81
N ARG A 3 -68.26 30.88 31.25
CA ARG A 3 -68.92 29.74 30.53
C ARG A 3 -69.54 30.20 29.18
N LEU A 4 -69.51 29.51 28.03
CA LEU A 4 -69.27 28.15 27.49
C LEU A 4 -69.19 28.36 25.94
N ALA A 5 -68.29 27.73 25.16
CA ALA A 5 -68.33 26.37 24.60
C ALA A 5 -69.38 26.07 23.53
N SER A 6 -68.96 25.22 22.57
CA SER A 6 -69.70 24.47 21.53
C SER A 6 -69.88 25.20 20.17
N GLU A 7 -69.79 24.57 18.99
CA GLU A 7 -69.75 23.15 18.62
C GLU A 7 -69.29 22.97 17.16
N ARG A 8 -68.74 21.79 16.85
CA ARG A 8 -68.42 21.32 15.49
C ARG A 8 -69.69 20.75 14.84
N VAL A 9 -69.85 20.87 13.51
CA VAL A 9 -70.46 19.82 12.68
C VAL A 9 -69.79 19.75 11.30
N ARG A 10 -69.63 18.51 10.82
CA ARG A 10 -68.94 17.97 9.64
C ARG A 10 -69.90 17.71 8.45
N TRP A 11 -69.39 17.91 7.21
CA TRP A 11 -69.48 17.12 5.94
C TRP A 11 -70.88 16.70 5.39
N PRO A 12 -71.13 16.47 4.05
CA PRO A 12 -70.37 15.54 3.19
C PRO A 12 -70.35 15.76 1.64
N GLY A 13 -69.60 14.89 0.94
CA GLY A 13 -69.63 14.61 -0.52
C GLY A 13 -68.36 15.06 -1.26
N GLY A 14 -67.43 14.24 -1.79
CA GLY A 14 -67.55 12.95 -2.50
C GLY A 14 -68.04 13.21 -3.93
N ALA A 15 -67.35 12.94 -5.05
CA ALA A 15 -66.21 12.08 -5.39
C ALA A 15 -65.55 12.58 -6.71
N SER A 16 -64.21 12.52 -6.83
CA SER A 16 -63.40 11.64 -7.71
C SER A 16 -63.18 12.00 -9.19
N THR A 17 -61.93 11.73 -9.62
CA THR A 17 -61.34 11.62 -10.99
C THR A 17 -60.76 12.92 -11.58
N PHE A 18 -59.58 13.00 -12.22
CA PHE A 18 -58.39 12.15 -12.37
C PHE A 18 -57.28 13.03 -13.05
N ALA A 19 -56.01 12.71 -12.81
CA ALA A 19 -54.80 13.06 -13.58
C ALA A 19 -54.33 14.53 -13.75
N GLY A 20 -53.09 14.78 -13.28
CA GLY A 20 -52.34 15.98 -13.62
C GLY A 20 -51.10 16.21 -12.74
N ARG A 21 -50.19 15.23 -12.66
CA ARG A 21 -48.86 15.38 -12.07
C ARG A 21 -48.10 16.48 -12.82
N ASN A 22 -47.55 17.45 -12.10
CA ASN A 22 -46.14 17.81 -12.27
C ASN A 22 -45.55 18.48 -11.02
N SER A 23 -45.03 17.66 -10.13
CA SER A 23 -44.15 18.03 -9.03
C SER A 23 -42.70 17.85 -9.47
N GLY A 24 -41.89 18.89 -9.44
CA GLY A 24 -40.49 18.80 -9.85
C GLY A 24 -39.61 19.95 -9.40
N ARG A 25 -39.76 20.42 -8.15
CA ARG A 25 -38.80 21.35 -7.54
C ARG A 25 -37.79 20.53 -6.73
N THR A 26 -36.80 19.96 -7.41
CA THR A 26 -35.69 19.25 -6.77
C THR A 26 -34.68 20.26 -6.22
N ARG A 27 -34.52 20.23 -4.90
CA ARG A 27 -33.40 20.82 -4.16
C ARG A 27 -32.08 20.23 -4.66
N THR A 28 -31.35 20.96 -5.49
CA THR A 28 -29.97 20.63 -5.88
C THR A 28 -29.01 21.65 -5.26
N SER A 29 -28.85 21.61 -3.94
CA SER A 29 -27.77 22.30 -3.24
C SER A 29 -27.50 21.59 -1.93
N MET A 30 -26.48 20.74 -1.93
CA MET A 30 -25.68 20.23 -0.79
C MET A 30 -25.09 18.85 -1.13
N ARG A 31 -24.14 18.80 -2.06
CA ARG A 31 -23.25 17.62 -2.20
C ARG A 31 -21.79 17.94 -2.53
N LYS A 32 -21.40 19.21 -2.60
CA LYS A 32 -20.01 19.63 -2.91
C LYS A 32 -19.12 19.95 -1.70
N VAL A 33 -19.64 19.96 -0.47
CA VAL A 33 -18.85 20.36 0.73
C VAL A 33 -18.34 19.16 1.56
N LYS A 34 -18.88 17.95 1.38
CA LYS A 34 -18.40 16.77 2.13
C LYS A 34 -17.17 16.08 1.53
N SER A 35 -16.94 16.15 0.21
CA SER A 35 -15.73 15.52 -0.37
C SER A 35 -14.46 16.30 -0.03
N SER A 36 -14.51 17.64 -0.03
CA SER A 36 -13.35 18.48 0.31
C SER A 36 -12.88 18.28 1.75
N ALA A 37 -13.82 18.18 2.71
CA ALA A 37 -13.50 17.93 4.12
C ALA A 37 -12.97 16.50 4.35
N PHE A 38 -13.52 15.51 3.64
CA PHE A 38 -13.05 14.13 3.68
C PHE A 38 -11.64 13.97 3.10
N ILE A 39 -11.37 14.61 1.96
CA ILE A 39 -10.05 14.66 1.32
C ILE A 39 -9.04 15.37 2.23
N HIS A 40 -9.40 16.50 2.84
CA HIS A 40 -8.52 17.22 3.78
C HIS A 40 -8.16 16.41 5.04
N HIS A 41 -9.07 15.59 5.55
CA HIS A 41 -8.79 14.76 6.73
C HIS A 41 -7.92 13.55 6.38
N LEU A 42 -8.15 12.92 5.21
CA LEU A 42 -7.24 11.90 4.64
C LEU A 42 -5.84 12.47 4.41
N LEU A 43 -5.74 13.70 3.89
CA LEU A 43 -4.46 14.36 3.66
C LEU A 43 -3.74 14.76 4.95
N ARG A 44 -4.46 15.07 6.03
CA ARG A 44 -3.83 15.31 7.34
C ARG A 44 -3.30 14.05 8.00
N SER A 45 -3.93 12.89 7.79
CA SER A 45 -3.39 11.62 8.29
C SER A 45 -2.16 11.13 7.50
N LEU A 46 -1.84 11.74 6.34
CA LEU A 46 -0.59 11.48 5.60
C LEU A 46 0.66 11.98 6.34
N ILE A 47 0.52 12.76 7.41
CA ILE A 47 1.62 13.51 8.03
C ILE A 47 2.27 12.73 9.19
N GLY A 48 1.73 11.57 9.57
CA GLY A 48 2.38 10.70 10.56
C GLY A 48 3.71 10.13 10.04
N PRO A 49 4.83 10.20 10.79
CA PRO A 49 6.14 9.74 10.33
C PRO A 49 6.15 8.25 9.98
N THR A 50 5.39 7.43 10.71
CA THR A 50 5.23 5.99 10.47
C THR A 50 4.47 5.69 9.18
N ALA A 51 3.33 6.36 8.95
CA ALA A 51 2.53 6.19 7.74
C ALA A 51 3.31 6.61 6.48
N ARG A 52 4.04 7.73 6.54
CA ARG A 52 4.92 8.18 5.46
C ARG A 52 6.03 7.17 5.16
N THR A 53 6.67 6.64 6.19
CA THR A 53 7.77 5.66 6.03
C THR A 53 7.26 4.37 5.40
N LEU A 54 6.09 3.89 5.81
CA LEU A 54 5.48 2.69 5.23
C LEU A 54 5.07 2.93 3.77
N ALA A 55 4.44 4.07 3.47
CA ALA A 55 4.06 4.45 2.12
C ALA A 55 5.29 4.53 1.19
N LEU A 56 6.40 5.10 1.66
CA LEU A 56 7.66 5.14 0.92
C LEU A 56 8.23 3.74 0.64
N LYS A 57 8.21 2.84 1.63
CA LYS A 57 8.64 1.45 1.44
C LYS A 57 7.76 0.70 0.44
N MET A 58 6.45 0.92 0.49
CA MET A 58 5.50 0.33 -0.47
C MET A 58 5.68 0.88 -1.88
N LEU A 59 5.89 2.19 -2.02
CA LEU A 59 6.22 2.81 -3.30
C LEU A 59 7.51 2.24 -3.87
N ALA A 60 8.57 2.10 -3.05
CA ALA A 60 9.83 1.53 -3.49
C ALA A 60 9.66 0.08 -3.97
N LEU A 61 8.93 -0.75 -3.22
CA LEU A 61 8.64 -2.13 -3.62
C LEU A 61 7.86 -2.18 -4.94
N LEU A 62 6.84 -1.33 -5.10
CA LEU A 62 6.04 -1.25 -6.33
C LEU A 62 6.87 -0.80 -7.52
N LEU A 63 7.80 0.15 -7.35
CA LEU A 63 8.71 0.58 -8.41
C LEU A 63 9.63 -0.57 -8.86
N VAL A 64 10.18 -1.34 -7.93
CA VAL A 64 11.03 -2.50 -8.24
C VAL A 64 10.25 -3.56 -9.02
N ILE A 65 9.05 -3.93 -8.54
CA ILE A 65 8.19 -4.90 -9.22
C ILE A 65 7.81 -4.40 -10.62
N THR A 66 7.42 -3.13 -10.74
CA THR A 66 7.03 -2.52 -12.02
C THR A 66 8.20 -2.50 -13.00
N ALA A 67 9.42 -2.19 -12.55
CA ALA A 67 10.62 -2.18 -13.38
C ALA A 67 10.94 -3.60 -13.89
N PHE A 68 10.90 -4.59 -13.00
CA PHE A 68 11.16 -5.99 -13.37
C PHE A 68 10.13 -6.51 -14.38
N GLN A 69 8.84 -6.27 -14.11
CA GLN A 69 7.79 -6.65 -15.06
C GLN A 69 7.90 -5.88 -16.38
N SER A 70 8.34 -4.61 -16.36
CA SER A 70 8.50 -3.82 -17.60
C SER A 70 9.63 -4.36 -18.47
N LEU A 71 10.67 -4.91 -17.84
CA LEU A 71 11.76 -5.56 -18.53
C LEU A 71 11.29 -6.85 -19.23
N ILE A 72 10.48 -7.66 -18.54
CA ILE A 72 9.90 -8.88 -19.11
C ILE A 72 9.00 -8.54 -20.31
N ASP A 73 8.07 -7.60 -20.14
CA ASP A 73 7.17 -7.17 -21.22
C ASP A 73 7.94 -6.67 -22.44
N TYR A 74 9.02 -5.91 -22.21
CA TYR A 74 9.87 -5.42 -23.29
C TYR A 74 10.45 -6.56 -24.13
N TYR A 75 11.08 -7.55 -23.48
CA TYR A 75 11.67 -8.67 -24.19
C TYR A 75 10.62 -9.52 -24.89
N GLN A 76 9.51 -9.83 -24.22
CA GLN A 76 8.44 -10.62 -24.81
C GLN A 76 7.83 -9.94 -26.04
N LEU A 77 7.53 -8.64 -25.95
CA LEU A 77 6.93 -7.91 -27.06
C LEU A 77 7.92 -7.72 -28.20
N ARG A 78 9.20 -7.47 -27.88
CA ARG A 78 10.26 -7.38 -28.87
C ARG A 78 10.43 -8.68 -29.65
N ASP A 79 10.48 -9.81 -28.96
CA ASP A 79 10.70 -11.11 -29.59
C ASP A 79 9.52 -11.50 -30.50
N VAL A 80 8.27 -11.25 -30.06
CA VAL A 80 7.07 -11.44 -30.90
C VAL A 80 7.06 -10.52 -32.11
N MET A 81 7.44 -9.25 -31.94
CA MET A 81 7.46 -8.29 -33.04
C MET A 81 8.51 -8.65 -34.09
N PHE A 82 9.72 -9.03 -33.69
CA PHE A 82 10.75 -9.45 -34.64
C PHE A 82 10.43 -10.78 -35.32
N ALA A 83 9.83 -11.74 -34.60
CA ALA A 83 9.33 -12.97 -35.22
C ALA A 83 8.27 -12.68 -36.30
N ASN A 84 7.37 -11.72 -36.06
CA ASN A 84 6.37 -11.31 -37.06
C ASN A 84 7.01 -10.62 -38.28
N VAL A 85 8.06 -9.82 -38.09
CA VAL A 85 8.79 -9.18 -39.20
C VAL A 85 9.53 -10.25 -40.01
N GLU A 86 10.21 -11.18 -39.34
CA GLU A 86 10.91 -12.28 -39.98
C GLU A 86 9.94 -13.17 -40.78
N GLN A 87 8.78 -13.50 -40.21
CA GLN A 87 7.76 -14.30 -40.90
C GLN A 87 7.25 -13.60 -42.18
N ARG A 88 7.08 -12.27 -42.17
CA ARG A 88 6.72 -11.51 -43.37
C ARG A 88 7.85 -11.50 -44.39
N ALA A 89 9.10 -11.32 -43.94
CA ALA A 89 10.26 -11.35 -44.82
C ALA A 89 10.45 -12.73 -45.47
N ALA A 90 10.14 -13.79 -44.73
CA ALA A 90 10.21 -15.18 -45.17
C ALA A 90 9.09 -15.58 -46.11
N ALA A 91 7.89 -14.99 -46.01
CA ALA A 91 6.69 -15.42 -46.73
C ALA A 91 6.92 -15.58 -48.24
N VAL A 92 7.69 -14.68 -48.84
CA VAL A 92 8.01 -14.70 -50.28
C VAL A 92 8.93 -15.87 -50.62
N SER A 93 10.02 -16.01 -49.86
CA SER A 93 11.00 -17.09 -50.02
C SER A 93 10.37 -18.45 -49.78
N ASP A 94 9.55 -18.59 -48.74
CA ASP A 94 8.84 -19.81 -48.39
C ASP A 94 7.82 -20.20 -49.47
N HIS A 95 7.10 -19.22 -50.02
CA HIS A 95 6.16 -19.47 -51.13
C HIS A 95 6.89 -19.92 -52.41
N LEU A 96 8.04 -19.34 -52.73
CA LEU A 96 8.87 -19.75 -53.86
C LEU A 96 9.49 -21.13 -53.64
N ALA A 97 10.01 -21.40 -52.44
CA ALA A 97 10.55 -22.70 -52.07
C ALA A 97 9.49 -23.80 -52.12
N MET A 98 8.28 -23.52 -51.66
CA MET A 98 7.15 -24.43 -51.76
C MET A 98 6.78 -24.72 -53.22
N ARG A 99 6.77 -23.70 -54.09
CA ARG A 99 6.47 -23.87 -55.52
C ARG A 99 7.54 -24.67 -56.26
N ALA A 100 8.82 -24.38 -56.03
CA ALA A 100 9.93 -25.11 -56.64
C ALA A 100 9.93 -26.62 -56.30
N GLN A 101 9.37 -27.00 -55.14
CA GLN A 101 9.25 -28.41 -54.76
C GLN A 101 8.01 -29.11 -55.32
N LEU A 102 6.97 -28.36 -55.70
CA LEU A 102 5.66 -28.90 -56.09
C LEU A 102 5.37 -28.82 -57.59
N ASP A 103 6.04 -27.91 -58.31
CA ASP A 103 5.81 -27.64 -59.72
C ASP A 103 7.10 -27.88 -60.51
N ASP A 104 7.08 -28.92 -61.35
CA ASP A 104 8.24 -29.35 -62.16
C ASP A 104 8.61 -28.32 -63.26
N ASP A 105 7.68 -27.41 -63.61
CA ASP A 105 7.90 -26.35 -64.61
C ASP A 105 8.35 -25.02 -63.96
N PHE A 106 8.52 -24.99 -62.63
CA PHE A 106 8.92 -23.79 -61.91
C PHE A 106 10.35 -23.40 -62.26
N GLY A 107 10.53 -22.20 -62.82
CA GLY A 107 11.85 -21.72 -63.24
C GLY A 107 12.07 -20.23 -63.01
N PRO A 108 13.21 -19.68 -63.48
CA PRO A 108 13.62 -18.30 -63.21
C PRO A 108 12.59 -17.24 -63.63
N ALA A 109 11.88 -17.45 -64.73
CA ALA A 109 10.87 -16.51 -65.23
C ALA A 109 9.63 -16.45 -64.33
N GLU A 110 9.17 -17.59 -63.81
CA GLU A 110 8.04 -17.63 -62.89
C GLU A 110 8.41 -17.10 -61.51
N ALA A 111 9.59 -17.47 -61.01
CA ALA A 111 10.14 -16.91 -59.78
C ALA A 111 10.24 -15.38 -59.86
N ALA A 112 10.72 -14.85 -60.99
CA ALA A 112 10.81 -13.41 -61.22
C ALA A 112 9.43 -12.73 -61.25
N GLN A 113 8.43 -13.35 -61.88
CA GLN A 113 7.07 -12.83 -61.89
C GLN A 113 6.42 -12.86 -60.51
N ALA A 114 6.67 -13.91 -59.72
CA ALA A 114 6.17 -14.04 -58.36
C ALA A 114 6.77 -12.98 -57.42
N VAL A 115 8.09 -12.76 -57.46
CA VAL A 115 8.78 -11.67 -56.75
C VAL A 115 8.16 -10.31 -57.08
N ARG A 116 7.97 -10.04 -58.37
CA ARG A 116 7.40 -8.79 -58.86
C ARG A 116 5.98 -8.54 -58.36
N ARG A 117 5.14 -9.59 -58.31
CA ARG A 117 3.80 -9.48 -57.73
C ARG A 117 3.89 -9.15 -56.24
N GLU A 118 4.69 -9.89 -55.50
CA GLU A 118 4.76 -9.78 -54.04
C GLU A 118 5.30 -8.43 -53.56
N ALA A 119 6.20 -7.80 -54.32
CA ALA A 119 6.73 -6.48 -54.04
C ALA A 119 5.68 -5.36 -54.19
N ILE A 120 4.61 -5.58 -54.96
CA ILE A 120 3.55 -4.60 -55.18
C ILE A 120 2.53 -4.62 -54.04
N TRP A 121 2.25 -5.79 -53.45
CA TRP A 121 1.17 -5.96 -52.47
C TRP A 121 1.58 -5.70 -51.02
N ASN A 122 2.88 -5.71 -50.70
CA ASN A 122 3.38 -5.53 -49.33
C ASN A 122 4.05 -4.18 -49.15
N ASP A 123 3.41 -3.27 -48.40
CA ASP A 123 3.89 -1.89 -48.26
C ASP A 123 5.09 -1.71 -47.32
N ASP A 124 5.29 -2.65 -46.38
CA ASP A 124 6.41 -2.69 -45.45
C ASP A 124 7.64 -3.40 -46.02
N VAL A 125 7.49 -4.12 -47.13
CA VAL A 125 8.61 -4.73 -47.85
C VAL A 125 9.24 -3.69 -48.77
N LEU A 126 10.48 -3.33 -48.45
CA LEU A 126 11.21 -2.29 -49.18
C LEU A 126 11.84 -2.84 -50.45
N ALA A 127 12.29 -4.09 -50.46
CA ALA A 127 12.81 -4.72 -51.67
C ALA A 127 12.70 -6.24 -51.59
N ILE A 128 12.50 -6.87 -52.75
CA ILE A 128 12.59 -8.31 -52.92
C ILE A 128 13.43 -8.54 -54.17
N TYR A 129 14.57 -9.21 -54.01
CA TYR A 129 15.49 -9.52 -55.09
C TYR A 129 15.53 -11.01 -55.36
N LEU A 130 15.56 -11.37 -56.63
CA LEU A 130 15.95 -12.71 -57.07
C LEU A 130 17.43 -12.67 -57.47
N THR A 131 18.24 -13.58 -56.96
CA THR A 131 19.68 -13.66 -57.24
C THR A 131 20.07 -15.04 -57.75
N ASP A 132 21.20 -15.13 -58.45
CA ASP A 132 21.86 -16.41 -58.71
C ASP A 132 22.70 -16.89 -57.50
N THR A 133 23.33 -18.05 -57.63
CA THR A 133 24.25 -18.63 -56.64
C THR A 133 25.51 -17.79 -56.38
N ALA A 134 25.87 -16.88 -57.29
CA ALA A 134 26.98 -15.94 -57.13
C ALA A 134 26.53 -14.61 -56.47
N GLY A 135 25.25 -14.47 -56.14
CA GLY A 135 24.66 -13.25 -55.59
C GLY A 135 24.44 -12.14 -56.62
N ARG A 136 24.45 -12.46 -57.92
CA ARG A 136 24.12 -11.51 -58.98
C ARG A 136 22.61 -11.34 -59.09
N LEU A 137 22.17 -10.10 -59.24
CA LEU A 137 20.77 -9.75 -59.40
C LEU A 137 20.19 -10.28 -60.71
N LEU A 138 19.04 -10.95 -60.62
CA LEU A 138 18.24 -11.41 -61.76
C LEU A 138 17.00 -10.53 -61.97
N THR A 139 16.29 -10.18 -60.90
CA THR A 139 15.12 -9.29 -60.94
C THR A 139 14.84 -8.63 -59.59
N GLY A 140 13.98 -7.61 -59.57
CA GLY A 140 13.50 -6.91 -58.38
C GLY A 140 14.03 -5.50 -58.19
N GLU A 141 14.86 -4.99 -59.12
CA GLU A 141 15.37 -3.61 -59.06
C GLU A 141 14.28 -2.57 -59.27
N ASP A 142 13.39 -2.80 -60.25
CA ASP A 142 12.34 -1.84 -60.63
C ASP A 142 11.29 -1.66 -59.53
N GLU A 143 11.03 -2.71 -58.74
CA GLU A 143 10.08 -2.69 -57.63
C GLU A 143 10.71 -2.28 -56.29
N ALA A 144 12.04 -2.18 -56.22
CA ALA A 144 12.73 -1.84 -54.99
C ALA A 144 12.50 -0.37 -54.59
N ARG A 145 12.14 -0.17 -53.33
CA ARG A 145 11.92 1.13 -52.67
C ARG A 145 13.16 1.61 -51.90
N ILE A 146 14.34 1.06 -52.19
CA ILE A 146 15.63 1.45 -51.58
C ILE A 146 16.55 2.15 -52.56
N SER A 147 17.46 2.98 -52.03
CA SER A 147 18.47 3.64 -52.85
C SER A 147 19.61 2.67 -53.21
N ASP A 148 19.88 2.48 -54.49
CA ASP A 148 21.04 1.74 -55.01
C ASP A 148 21.07 0.25 -54.61
N THR A 149 20.32 -0.57 -55.37
CA THR A 149 20.27 -2.04 -55.27
C THR A 149 21.66 -2.67 -55.35
N GLY A 150 22.53 -2.16 -56.23
CA GLY A 150 23.87 -2.68 -56.42
C GLY A 150 24.71 -2.53 -55.15
N LYS A 151 24.61 -1.40 -54.47
CA LYS A 151 25.28 -1.19 -53.18
C LYS A 151 24.70 -2.07 -52.07
N PHE A 152 23.39 -2.28 -52.03
CA PHE A 152 22.75 -3.15 -51.05
C PHE A 152 23.18 -4.62 -51.19
N LEU A 153 23.11 -5.19 -52.38
CA LEU A 153 23.48 -6.59 -52.61
C LEU A 153 24.99 -6.85 -52.48
N ASN A 154 25.81 -5.81 -52.66
CA ASN A 154 27.26 -5.91 -52.42
C ASN A 154 27.68 -5.61 -50.98
N ASP A 155 26.75 -5.26 -50.10
CA ASP A 155 27.05 -5.09 -48.69
C ASP A 155 27.66 -6.40 -48.11
N PRO A 156 28.75 -6.34 -47.35
CA PRO A 156 29.40 -7.54 -46.82
C PRO A 156 28.48 -8.45 -46.02
N GLU A 157 27.54 -7.90 -45.26
CA GLU A 157 26.59 -8.69 -44.45
C GLU A 157 25.57 -9.40 -45.34
N VAL A 158 25.01 -8.68 -46.31
CA VAL A 158 24.06 -9.21 -47.30
C VAL A 158 24.71 -10.30 -48.15
N ARG A 159 25.92 -10.07 -48.68
CA ARG A 159 26.67 -11.08 -49.44
C ARG A 159 26.95 -12.33 -48.64
N THR A 160 27.34 -12.16 -47.37
CA THR A 160 27.59 -13.28 -46.47
C THR A 160 26.33 -14.10 -46.25
N ALA A 161 25.19 -13.43 -46.04
CA ALA A 161 23.90 -14.07 -45.87
C ALA A 161 23.44 -14.83 -47.11
N ILE A 162 23.57 -14.25 -48.31
CA ILE A 162 23.26 -14.93 -49.58
C ILE A 162 24.09 -16.20 -49.71
N ASN A 163 25.42 -16.09 -49.61
CA ASN A 163 26.33 -17.23 -49.75
C ASN A 163 26.04 -18.31 -48.70
N ALA A 164 25.85 -17.92 -47.43
CA ALA A 164 25.55 -18.85 -46.35
C ALA A 164 24.18 -19.52 -46.55
N SER A 165 23.20 -18.84 -47.15
CA SER A 165 21.89 -19.44 -47.43
C SER A 165 21.98 -20.61 -48.41
N PHE A 166 22.82 -20.49 -49.45
CA PHE A 166 23.09 -21.57 -50.40
C PHE A 166 23.95 -22.68 -49.80
N ILE A 167 25.05 -22.33 -49.10
CA ILE A 167 26.00 -23.31 -48.55
C ILE A 167 25.37 -24.15 -47.43
N LEU A 168 24.63 -23.51 -46.53
CA LEU A 168 24.04 -24.17 -45.36
C LEU A 168 22.67 -24.77 -45.65
N GLY A 169 22.06 -24.46 -46.80
CA GLY A 169 20.71 -24.90 -47.16
C GLY A 169 19.64 -24.42 -46.18
N ARG A 170 19.85 -23.26 -45.54
CA ARG A 170 18.91 -22.67 -44.58
C ARG A 170 18.89 -21.15 -44.70
N PRO A 171 17.72 -20.50 -44.48
CA PRO A 171 17.63 -19.05 -44.56
C PRO A 171 18.55 -18.35 -43.56
N GLN A 172 19.02 -17.17 -43.93
CA GLN A 172 19.78 -16.26 -43.09
C GLN A 172 18.97 -14.99 -42.88
N SER A 173 18.81 -14.58 -41.63
CA SER A 173 18.05 -13.39 -41.27
C SER A 173 18.82 -12.54 -40.26
N PHE A 174 18.77 -11.23 -40.42
CA PHE A 174 19.44 -10.29 -39.52
C PHE A 174 18.88 -8.89 -39.68
N GLU A 175 19.11 -8.07 -38.65
CA GLU A 175 18.82 -6.65 -38.68
C GLU A 175 19.99 -5.88 -39.29
N MET A 176 19.73 -4.94 -40.20
CA MET A 176 20.73 -4.03 -40.73
C MET A 176 20.20 -2.59 -40.85
N ALA A 177 21.11 -1.62 -40.87
CA ALA A 177 20.78 -0.26 -41.24
C ALA A 177 21.39 0.06 -42.62
N PHE A 178 20.54 0.33 -43.61
CA PHE A 178 20.97 0.65 -44.96
C PHE A 178 20.35 1.97 -45.43
N ALA A 179 21.19 2.87 -45.96
CA ALA A 179 20.76 4.19 -46.45
C ALA A 179 19.92 5.02 -45.43
N GLY A 180 20.16 4.84 -44.13
CA GLY A 180 19.41 5.51 -43.07
C GLY A 180 18.06 4.87 -42.72
N ILE A 181 17.80 3.66 -43.23
CA ILE A 181 16.61 2.87 -42.93
C ILE A 181 17.04 1.64 -42.11
N ASP A 182 16.50 1.51 -40.91
CA ASP A 182 16.59 0.27 -40.14
C ASP A 182 15.66 -0.76 -40.79
N GLY A 183 16.19 -1.93 -41.14
CA GLY A 183 15.42 -2.97 -41.78
C GLY A 183 15.88 -4.39 -41.46
N TRP A 184 15.06 -5.35 -41.84
CA TRP A 184 15.30 -6.79 -41.68
C TRP A 184 15.68 -7.36 -43.02
N VAL A 185 16.82 -8.02 -43.08
CA VAL A 185 17.21 -8.79 -44.25
C VAL A 185 16.85 -10.24 -44.03
N TYR A 186 16.27 -10.84 -45.06
CA TYR A 186 16.02 -12.28 -45.11
C TYR A 186 16.55 -12.82 -46.44
N ALA A 187 17.55 -13.69 -46.39
CA ALA A 187 18.15 -14.32 -47.55
C ALA A 187 17.91 -15.83 -47.51
N ALA A 188 17.35 -16.38 -48.57
CA ALA A 188 17.04 -17.80 -48.66
C ALA A 188 17.28 -18.35 -50.07
N ALA A 189 17.86 -19.54 -50.14
CA ALA A 189 17.98 -20.30 -51.38
C ALA A 189 16.64 -20.96 -51.73
N VAL A 190 16.30 -20.99 -53.01
CA VAL A 190 15.16 -21.74 -53.54
C VAL A 190 15.61 -23.18 -53.78
N PRO A 191 15.02 -24.18 -53.09
CA PRO A 191 15.46 -25.58 -53.23
C PRO A 191 15.28 -26.09 -54.66
N GLY A 192 16.26 -26.86 -55.15
CA GLY A 192 16.22 -27.45 -56.50
C GLY A 192 16.61 -26.50 -57.63
N GLU A 193 16.60 -25.20 -57.36
CA GLU A 193 16.93 -24.14 -58.31
C GLU A 193 18.26 -23.48 -57.94
N GLU A 194 19.04 -23.02 -58.93
CA GLU A 194 20.25 -22.20 -58.70
C GLU A 194 19.89 -20.74 -58.37
N LEU A 195 18.82 -20.54 -57.61
CA LEU A 195 18.18 -19.25 -57.35
C LEU A 195 18.12 -18.95 -55.85
N GLY A 196 18.27 -17.67 -55.52
CA GLY A 196 18.18 -17.14 -54.16
C GLY A 196 17.24 -15.95 -54.12
N THR A 197 16.70 -15.71 -52.94
CA THR A 197 15.80 -14.59 -52.66
C THR A 197 16.39 -13.75 -51.55
N VAL A 198 16.33 -12.43 -51.70
CA VAL A 198 16.76 -11.48 -50.68
C VAL A 198 15.66 -10.46 -50.47
N THR A 199 15.06 -10.49 -49.29
CA THR A 199 13.99 -9.59 -48.89
C THR A 199 14.53 -8.57 -47.89
N PHE A 200 14.17 -7.29 -48.06
CA PHE A 200 14.46 -6.23 -47.11
C PHE A 200 13.15 -5.59 -46.63
N VAL A 201 12.87 -5.67 -45.32
CA VAL A 201 11.63 -5.19 -44.70
C VAL A 201 11.90 -4.00 -43.79
N ASP A 202 11.04 -2.97 -43.83
CA ASP A 202 11.16 -1.78 -43.00
C ASP A 202 10.86 -2.08 -41.51
N LEU A 203 11.82 -1.81 -40.62
CA LEU A 203 11.65 -1.98 -39.18
C LEU A 203 11.00 -0.78 -38.49
N ARG A 204 10.92 0.39 -39.14
CA ARG A 204 10.42 1.61 -38.50
C ARG A 204 8.98 1.47 -38.02
N PRO A 205 8.03 0.89 -38.78
CA PRO A 205 6.68 0.67 -38.29
C PRO A 205 6.65 -0.25 -37.07
N ALA A 206 7.36 -1.39 -37.12
CA ALA A 206 7.43 -2.34 -36.01
C ALA A 206 8.05 -1.71 -34.75
N ARG A 207 9.11 -0.90 -34.91
CA ARG A 207 9.75 -0.15 -33.81
C ARG A 207 8.82 0.93 -33.25
N ALA A 208 8.04 1.61 -34.09
CA ALA A 208 7.05 2.61 -33.65
C ALA A 208 5.93 1.95 -32.85
N ASP A 209 5.40 0.82 -33.33
CA ASP A 209 4.37 0.04 -32.65
C ASP A 209 4.86 -0.54 -31.32
N LEU A 210 6.11 -1.03 -31.28
CA LEU A 210 6.76 -1.49 -30.05
C LEU A 210 6.86 -0.34 -29.02
N LYS A 211 7.35 0.83 -29.44
CA LYS A 211 7.43 2.03 -28.57
C LYS A 211 6.06 2.46 -28.06
N ALA A 212 5.06 2.53 -28.95
CA ALA A 212 3.69 2.91 -28.59
C ALA A 212 3.08 1.91 -27.59
N SER A 213 3.28 0.61 -27.82
CA SER A 213 2.78 -0.45 -26.96
C SER A 213 3.43 -0.44 -25.58
N ILE A 214 4.74 -0.22 -25.50
CA ILE A 214 5.47 -0.05 -24.24
C ILE A 214 4.96 1.18 -23.49
N LEU A 215 4.82 2.32 -24.17
CA LEU A 215 4.34 3.55 -23.53
C LEU A 215 2.91 3.38 -22.98
N ALA A 216 2.02 2.75 -23.77
CA ALA A 216 0.66 2.47 -23.36
C ALA A 216 0.60 1.48 -22.18
N SER A 217 1.43 0.43 -22.18
CA SER A 217 1.48 -0.54 -21.08
C SER A 217 2.02 0.10 -19.79
N LEU A 218 3.07 0.93 -19.88
CA LEU A 218 3.60 1.71 -18.77
C LEU A 218 2.55 2.66 -18.20
N PHE A 219 1.83 3.39 -19.04
CA PHE A 219 0.77 4.29 -18.60
C PHE A 219 -0.32 3.55 -17.82
N ARG A 220 -0.85 2.45 -18.39
CA ARG A 220 -1.85 1.62 -17.68
C ARG A 220 -1.31 1.13 -16.34
N ARG A 221 -0.07 0.66 -16.29
CA ARG A 221 0.58 0.17 -15.06
C ARG A 221 0.68 1.26 -14.00
N VAL A 222 1.13 2.46 -14.36
CA VAL A 222 1.20 3.59 -13.42
C VAL A 222 -0.19 3.90 -12.85
N VAL A 223 -1.21 3.97 -13.70
CA VAL A 223 -2.59 4.21 -13.26
C VAL A 223 -3.08 3.10 -12.32
N THR A 224 -2.90 1.83 -12.67
CA THR A 224 -3.32 0.71 -11.82
C THR A 224 -2.57 0.70 -10.48
N THR A 225 -1.28 1.02 -10.48
CA THR A 225 -0.45 1.07 -9.27
C THR A 225 -0.91 2.19 -8.34
N ILE A 226 -1.23 3.37 -8.87
CA ILE A 226 -1.78 4.48 -8.06
C ILE A 226 -3.12 4.08 -7.43
N VAL A 227 -4.01 3.46 -8.22
CA VAL A 227 -5.33 3.00 -7.73
C VAL A 227 -5.18 1.95 -6.64
N LEU A 228 -4.36 0.92 -6.86
CA LEU A 228 -4.09 -0.13 -5.88
C LEU A 228 -3.45 0.42 -4.61
N MET A 229 -2.50 1.34 -4.74
CA MET A 229 -1.84 1.97 -3.59
C MET A 229 -2.82 2.82 -2.78
N ALA A 230 -3.71 3.58 -3.44
CA ALA A 230 -4.76 4.32 -2.76
C ALA A 230 -5.75 3.37 -2.04
N ALA A 231 -6.17 2.29 -2.69
CA ALA A 231 -7.06 1.29 -2.10
C ALA A 231 -6.42 0.60 -0.88
N LEU A 232 -5.18 0.14 -1.01
CA LEU A 232 -4.43 -0.49 0.08
C LEU A 232 -4.23 0.48 1.25
N PHE A 233 -3.92 1.75 0.98
CA PHE A 233 -3.80 2.76 2.00
C PHE A 233 -5.12 2.96 2.76
N VAL A 234 -6.25 3.05 2.06
CA VAL A 234 -7.56 3.16 2.70
C VAL A 234 -7.85 1.95 3.58
N LEU A 235 -7.55 0.74 3.11
CA LEU A 235 -7.73 -0.49 3.88
C LEU A 235 -6.84 -0.50 5.14
N LEU A 236 -5.55 -0.21 5.00
CA LEU A 236 -4.61 -0.19 6.12
C LEU A 236 -4.98 0.91 7.14
N HIS A 237 -5.40 2.07 6.65
CA HIS A 237 -5.82 3.17 7.51
C HIS A 237 -7.05 2.78 8.34
N GLN A 238 -8.05 2.14 7.73
CA GLN A 238 -9.24 1.67 8.42
C GLN A 238 -8.97 0.50 9.38
N ALA A 239 -8.11 -0.45 8.99
CA ALA A 239 -7.87 -1.66 9.75
C ALA A 239 -6.85 -1.48 10.89
N VAL A 240 -5.82 -0.66 10.70
CA VAL A 240 -4.65 -0.62 11.61
C VAL A 240 -4.39 0.78 12.14
N ILE A 241 -4.14 1.75 11.26
CA ILE A 241 -3.64 3.08 11.68
C ILE A 241 -4.69 3.82 12.54
N GLY A 242 -5.93 3.90 12.08
CA GLY A 242 -7.00 4.61 12.78
C GLY A 242 -7.38 4.00 14.15
N PRO A 243 -7.52 2.67 14.28
CA PRO A 243 -7.69 2.03 15.58
C PRO A 243 -6.53 2.29 16.57
N ILE A 244 -5.28 2.17 16.12
CA ILE A 244 -4.09 2.42 16.97
C ILE A 244 -4.06 3.87 17.46
N GLU A 245 -4.32 4.83 16.58
CA GLU A 245 -4.34 6.25 16.93
C GLU A 245 -5.42 6.55 18.00
N ARG A 246 -6.61 5.99 17.84
CA ARG A 246 -7.69 6.14 18.83
C ARG A 246 -7.34 5.51 20.17
N LEU A 247 -6.73 4.32 20.17
CA LEU A 247 -6.27 3.67 21.39
C LEU A 247 -5.18 4.49 22.08
N ALA A 248 -4.17 4.96 21.34
CA ALA A 248 -3.10 5.80 21.87
C ALA A 248 -3.63 7.10 22.48
N THR A 249 -4.60 7.75 21.84
CA THR A 249 -5.26 8.94 22.40
C THR A 249 -6.04 8.62 23.67
N ALA A 250 -6.77 7.50 23.73
CA ALA A 250 -7.48 7.09 24.94
C ALA A 250 -6.51 6.82 26.12
N VAL A 251 -5.38 6.14 25.85
CA VAL A 251 -4.35 5.92 26.87
C VAL A 251 -3.74 7.25 27.34
N ARG A 252 -3.39 8.17 26.43
CA ARG A 252 -2.84 9.48 26.79
C ARG A 252 -3.82 10.38 27.54
N ALA A 253 -5.11 10.31 27.20
CA ALA A 253 -6.16 11.05 27.88
C ALA A 253 -6.53 10.45 29.25
N SER A 254 -6.09 9.24 29.54
CA SER A 254 -6.36 8.57 30.82
C SER A 254 -5.55 9.20 31.94
N GLY A 255 -6.18 10.11 32.68
CA GLY A 255 -5.66 10.68 33.94
C GLY A 255 -6.46 10.18 35.15
N ARG A 256 -5.79 10.02 36.30
CA ARG A 256 -6.38 9.57 37.58
C ARG A 256 -7.04 8.17 37.55
N GLY A 257 -6.45 7.24 36.79
CA GLY A 257 -6.80 5.81 36.88
C GLY A 257 -8.10 5.40 36.20
N ARG A 258 -8.71 6.26 35.38
CA ARG A 258 -9.91 5.91 34.60
C ARG A 258 -9.58 5.87 33.11
N PHE A 259 -9.45 4.66 32.58
CA PHE A 259 -9.33 4.42 31.14
C PHE A 259 -10.72 4.11 30.57
N GLU A 260 -11.11 4.87 29.55
CA GLU A 260 -12.32 4.60 28.80
C GLU A 260 -11.96 3.99 27.44
N PRO A 261 -12.28 2.71 27.21
CA PRO A 261 -11.96 2.06 25.94
C PRO A 261 -12.71 2.75 24.79
N PRO A 262 -12.04 3.03 23.65
CA PRO A 262 -12.69 3.64 22.50
C PRO A 262 -13.85 2.78 21.98
N THR A 263 -14.97 3.43 21.67
CA THR A 263 -16.24 2.78 21.28
C THR A 263 -16.23 2.05 19.92
N ARG A 264 -15.12 2.09 19.16
CA ARG A 264 -15.02 1.51 17.81
C ARG A 264 -13.64 0.92 17.51
N ILE A 265 -13.26 -0.11 18.25
CA ILE A 265 -12.07 -0.92 17.94
C ILE A 265 -12.52 -2.20 17.22
N PRO A 266 -11.91 -2.55 16.07
CA PRO A 266 -12.15 -3.83 15.41
C PRO A 266 -11.86 -5.01 16.35
N LYS A 267 -12.65 -6.08 16.27
CA LYS A 267 -12.34 -7.34 16.97
C LYS A 267 -11.05 -7.94 16.39
N GLY A 268 -10.15 -8.41 17.25
CA GLY A 268 -8.81 -8.88 16.89
C GLY A 268 -7.78 -8.40 17.92
N GLU A 269 -6.49 -8.46 17.56
CA GLU A 269 -5.36 -8.19 18.47
C GLU A 269 -5.41 -6.77 19.07
N ILE A 270 -5.85 -5.78 18.29
CA ILE A 270 -6.01 -4.39 18.78
C ILE A 270 -7.18 -4.30 19.79
N GLY A 271 -8.25 -5.08 19.56
CA GLY A 271 -9.36 -5.20 20.49
C GLY A 271 -8.93 -5.80 21.81
N ASP A 272 -8.21 -6.92 21.76
CA ASP A 272 -7.67 -7.61 22.93
C ASP A 272 -6.74 -6.70 23.74
N LEU A 273 -5.89 -5.93 23.05
CA LEU A 273 -5.03 -4.94 23.69
C LEU A 273 -5.84 -3.85 24.41
N SER A 274 -6.95 -3.38 23.83
CA SER A 274 -7.82 -2.41 24.49
C SER A 274 -8.48 -2.98 25.74
N VAL A 275 -8.87 -4.26 25.73
CA VAL A 275 -9.43 -4.95 26.91
C VAL A 275 -8.36 -5.10 27.99
N LEU A 276 -7.13 -5.47 27.60
CA LEU A 276 -6.02 -5.61 28.51
C LEU A 276 -5.65 -4.28 29.18
N PHE A 277 -5.62 -3.18 28.42
CA PHE A 277 -5.45 -1.84 29.01
C PHE A 277 -6.56 -1.52 30.01
N ALA A 278 -7.83 -1.75 29.65
CA ALA A 278 -8.94 -1.52 30.56
C ALA A 278 -8.80 -2.33 31.87
N GLN A 279 -8.35 -3.58 31.78
CA GLN A 279 -8.11 -4.42 32.96
C GLN A 279 -6.98 -3.90 33.84
N VAL A 280 -5.85 -3.47 33.25
CA VAL A 280 -4.71 -2.92 33.99
C VAL A 280 -5.09 -1.63 34.72
N PHE A 281 -5.75 -0.69 34.04
CA PHE A 281 -6.22 0.55 34.66
C PHE A 281 -7.26 0.28 35.76
N GLY A 282 -8.15 -0.70 35.56
CA GLY A 282 -9.11 -1.12 36.59
C GLY A 282 -8.45 -1.67 37.85
N ARG A 283 -7.41 -2.50 37.70
CA ARG A 283 -6.62 -3.01 38.85
C ARG A 283 -5.89 -1.88 39.59
N LEU A 284 -5.30 -0.95 38.86
CA LEU A 284 -4.64 0.21 39.46
C LEU A 284 -5.63 1.06 40.27
N GLN A 285 -6.82 1.30 39.73
CA GLN A 285 -7.87 2.03 40.44
C GLN A 285 -8.33 1.31 41.71
N HIS A 286 -8.48 -0.01 41.67
CA HIS A 286 -8.83 -0.80 42.86
C HIS A 286 -7.77 -0.66 43.95
N SER A 287 -6.49 -0.80 43.60
CA SER A 287 -5.37 -0.66 44.55
C SER A 287 -5.29 0.74 45.15
N LEU A 288 -5.51 1.79 44.36
CA LEU A 288 -5.54 3.17 44.86
C LEU A 288 -6.69 3.38 45.86
N LYS A 289 -7.90 2.89 45.55
CA LYS A 289 -9.05 2.96 46.46
C LYS A 289 -8.84 2.19 47.76
N GLU A 290 -8.18 1.03 47.68
CA GLU A 290 -7.87 0.22 48.86
C GLU A 290 -6.86 0.94 49.76
N ASN A 291 -5.82 1.55 49.19
CA ASN A 291 -4.89 2.40 49.94
C ASN A 291 -5.60 3.62 50.57
N GLU A 292 -6.49 4.30 49.84
CA GLU A 292 -7.31 5.40 50.38
C GLU A 292 -8.18 4.92 51.56
N ARG A 293 -8.79 3.74 51.44
CA ARG A 293 -9.62 3.16 52.51
C ARG A 293 -8.78 2.80 53.74
N LEU A 294 -7.60 2.21 53.56
CA LEU A 294 -6.68 1.91 54.66
C LEU A 294 -6.21 3.20 55.36
N ALA A 295 -5.87 4.24 54.59
CA ALA A 295 -5.52 5.54 55.13
C ALA A 295 -6.70 6.21 55.87
N LEU A 296 -7.93 6.05 55.37
CA LEU A 296 -9.13 6.56 56.04
C LEU A 296 -9.40 5.82 57.35
N VAL A 297 -9.32 4.50 57.37
CA VAL A 297 -9.48 3.70 58.59
C VAL A 297 -8.41 4.09 59.61
N ALA A 298 -7.15 4.20 59.19
CA ALA A 298 -6.07 4.63 60.08
C ALA A 298 -6.33 6.03 60.66
N ASN A 299 -6.93 6.97 59.91
CA ASN A 299 -7.23 8.32 60.42
C ASN A 299 -8.52 8.41 61.25
N GLY A 300 -9.51 7.55 60.96
CA GLY A 300 -10.85 7.61 61.54
C GLY A 300 -11.04 6.77 62.81
N THR A 301 -10.06 5.98 63.23
CA THR A 301 -10.15 5.22 64.48
C THR A 301 -9.97 6.13 65.69
N ASP A 302 -10.69 5.82 66.77
CA ASP A 302 -10.43 6.41 68.10
C ASP A 302 -9.22 5.80 68.80
N ALA A 303 -8.75 4.65 68.31
CA ALA A 303 -7.44 4.11 68.65
C ALA A 303 -6.33 4.99 68.06
N GLY A 304 -5.32 5.29 68.87
CA GLY A 304 -4.09 5.93 68.42
C GLY A 304 -3.21 4.97 67.62
N VAL A 305 -2.89 5.34 66.39
CA VAL A 305 -1.98 4.62 65.50
C VAL A 305 -0.76 5.47 65.26
N LEU A 306 0.41 4.86 65.42
CA LEU A 306 1.70 5.48 65.20
C LEU A 306 2.58 4.51 64.41
N ILE A 307 3.32 5.03 63.44
CA ILE A 307 4.28 4.28 62.62
C ILE A 307 5.65 4.88 62.88
N ALA A 308 6.62 4.04 63.24
CA ALA A 308 8.01 4.43 63.46
C ALA A 308 8.94 3.61 62.55
N ASP A 309 10.13 4.15 62.27
CA ASP A 309 11.17 3.43 61.55
C ASP A 309 11.89 2.40 62.45
N ARG A 310 12.85 1.67 61.86
CA ARG A 310 13.64 0.65 62.57
C ARG A 310 14.48 1.19 63.73
N THR A 311 14.70 2.50 63.80
CA THR A 311 15.46 3.16 64.87
C THR A 311 14.55 3.73 65.96
N GLY A 312 13.24 3.55 65.82
CA GLY A 312 12.21 4.01 66.75
C GLY A 312 11.80 5.46 66.53
N VAL A 313 12.24 6.10 65.44
CA VAL A 313 11.84 7.47 65.09
C VAL A 313 10.44 7.44 64.48
N ILE A 314 9.54 8.24 65.03
CA ILE A 314 8.15 8.28 64.61
C ILE A 314 8.06 8.93 63.23
N LEU A 315 7.56 8.17 62.25
CA LEU A 315 7.37 8.62 60.87
C LEU A 315 5.98 9.21 60.63
N TRP A 316 4.97 8.72 61.36
CA TRP A 316 3.59 9.15 61.18
C TRP A 316 2.74 8.82 62.41
N SER A 317 1.78 9.69 62.72
CA SER A 317 0.74 9.45 63.72
C SER A 317 -0.64 9.84 63.19
N ASN A 318 -1.67 9.07 63.56
CA ASN A 318 -3.04 9.36 63.16
C ASN A 318 -3.71 10.42 64.06
N ALA A 319 -4.85 10.94 63.62
CA ALA A 319 -5.63 11.89 64.40
C ALA A 319 -6.15 11.30 65.73
N GLY A 320 -6.39 9.98 65.80
CA GLY A 320 -6.78 9.29 67.04
C GLY A 320 -5.71 9.42 68.13
N PHE A 321 -4.43 9.29 67.76
CA PHE A 321 -3.30 9.44 68.67
C PHE A 321 -3.24 10.85 69.23
N ALA A 322 -3.39 11.87 68.38
CA ALA A 322 -3.41 13.27 68.81
C ALA A 322 -4.59 13.57 69.75
N ARG A 323 -5.79 13.04 69.47
CA ARG A 323 -6.97 13.19 70.36
C ARG A 323 -6.78 12.49 71.70
N MET A 324 -6.23 11.28 71.70
CA MET A 324 -6.06 10.46 72.89
C MET A 324 -4.94 10.97 73.82
N THR A 325 -3.87 11.52 73.25
CA THR A 325 -2.67 11.92 74.01
C THR A 325 -2.51 13.43 74.16
N GLY A 326 -3.23 14.23 73.37
CA GLY A 326 -3.13 15.68 73.35
C GLY A 326 -1.92 16.23 72.58
N PHE A 327 -1.05 15.38 72.03
CA PHE A 327 0.11 15.82 71.26
C PHE A 327 -0.26 16.24 69.84
N VAL A 328 0.29 17.36 69.38
CA VAL A 328 0.14 17.80 67.99
C VAL A 328 1.17 17.06 67.12
N HIS A 329 0.83 16.81 65.86
CA HIS A 329 1.66 16.08 64.90
C HIS A 329 3.12 16.55 64.85
N SER A 330 3.34 17.87 64.90
CA SER A 330 4.67 18.51 64.90
C SER A 330 5.53 18.18 66.11
N ASP A 331 4.93 17.76 67.22
CA ASP A 331 5.62 17.49 68.48
C ASP A 331 6.10 16.03 68.56
N VAL A 332 5.62 15.19 67.64
CA VAL A 332 5.71 13.73 67.68
C VAL A 332 6.48 13.19 66.48
N GLU A 333 6.21 13.67 65.27
CA GLU A 333 6.92 13.22 64.07
C GLU A 333 8.41 13.61 64.08
N GLY A 334 9.27 12.69 63.63
CA GLY A 334 10.71 12.87 63.60
C GLY A 334 11.40 12.72 64.95
N ARG A 335 10.68 12.34 66.01
CA ARG A 335 11.22 12.13 67.37
C ARG A 335 11.04 10.68 67.82
N ARG A 336 11.82 10.25 68.81
CA ARG A 336 11.62 8.96 69.47
C ARG A 336 10.66 9.10 70.66
N PRO A 337 9.82 8.11 70.98
CA PRO A 337 8.92 8.17 72.15
C PRO A 337 9.64 8.54 73.47
N ALA A 338 10.85 8.03 73.67
CA ALA A 338 11.69 8.34 74.83
C ALA A 338 12.11 9.82 74.90
N GLU A 339 12.32 10.48 73.76
CA GLU A 339 12.67 11.90 73.69
C GLU A 339 11.45 12.76 74.06
N ILE A 340 10.24 12.34 73.66
CA ILE A 340 8.99 13.05 73.99
C ILE A 340 8.67 12.92 75.49
N LEU A 341 8.88 11.74 76.08
CA LEU A 341 8.70 11.51 77.53
C LEU A 341 9.60 12.40 78.40
N GLY A 342 10.80 12.75 77.91
CA GLY A 342 11.71 13.65 78.60
C GLY A 342 11.15 15.06 78.82
N TYR A 343 10.28 15.51 77.93
CA TYR A 343 9.62 16.83 78.02
C TYR A 343 8.21 16.75 78.63
N HIS A 344 7.55 15.58 78.55
CA HIS A 344 6.19 15.35 79.06
C HIS A 344 6.06 14.04 79.86
N PRO A 345 6.54 14.01 81.12
CA PRO A 345 6.64 12.78 81.93
C PRO A 345 5.29 12.18 82.38
N GLY A 346 4.16 12.83 82.10
CA GLY A 346 2.80 12.35 82.42
C GLY A 346 2.16 11.46 81.35
N ALA A 347 2.80 11.27 80.19
CA ALA A 347 2.21 10.52 79.07
C ALA A 347 2.46 9.01 79.20
N GLY A 348 1.70 8.32 80.06
CA GLY A 348 1.85 6.89 80.35
C GLY A 348 1.84 5.99 79.10
N ALA A 349 1.07 6.35 78.07
CA ALA A 349 1.02 5.61 76.81
C ALA A 349 2.35 5.65 76.03
N LEU A 350 3.05 6.79 76.02
CA LEU A 350 4.36 6.91 75.36
C LEU A 350 5.43 6.09 76.07
N LYS A 351 5.32 5.92 77.40
CA LYS A 351 6.23 5.08 78.20
C LYS A 351 6.12 3.62 77.82
N ILE A 352 4.90 3.09 77.77
CA ILE A 352 4.68 1.70 77.38
C ILE A 352 5.06 1.47 75.91
N LEU A 353 4.82 2.44 75.03
CA LEU A 353 5.27 2.38 73.63
C LEU A 353 6.80 2.36 73.51
N ALA A 354 7.53 3.15 74.31
CA ALA A 354 8.99 3.16 74.32
C ALA A 354 9.57 1.81 74.80
N GLU A 355 8.96 1.21 75.83
CA GLU A 355 9.37 -0.11 76.35
C GLU A 355 9.03 -1.24 75.36
N SER A 356 7.84 -1.22 74.75
CA SER A 356 7.47 -2.16 73.68
C SER A 356 8.39 -2.08 72.48
N ALA A 357 8.82 -0.87 72.09
CA ALA A 357 9.77 -0.68 70.99
C ALA A 357 11.18 -1.19 71.33
N ALA A 358 11.60 -1.13 72.60
CA ALA A 358 12.89 -1.64 73.05
C ALA A 358 12.92 -3.17 73.14
N ASP A 359 11.83 -3.77 73.60
CA ASP A 359 11.75 -5.22 73.86
C ASP A 359 11.23 -6.03 72.65
N GLY A 360 10.67 -5.35 71.63
CA GLY A 360 10.10 -5.97 70.42
C GLY A 360 8.74 -6.67 70.63
N GLU A 361 8.16 -6.53 71.82
CA GLU A 361 6.92 -7.19 72.24
C GLU A 361 5.72 -6.25 72.14
N ALA A 362 4.67 -6.70 71.43
CA ALA A 362 3.43 -5.94 71.30
C ALA A 362 2.69 -5.89 72.64
N ARG A 363 2.29 -4.68 73.06
CA ARG A 363 1.52 -4.45 74.30
C ARG A 363 0.25 -3.67 73.99
N ASN A 364 -0.86 -4.09 74.60
CA ASN A 364 -2.10 -3.31 74.55
C ASN A 364 -2.04 -2.21 75.61
N VAL A 365 -2.38 -0.98 75.23
CA VAL A 365 -2.38 0.18 76.12
C VAL A 365 -3.74 0.84 76.07
N GLU A 366 -4.44 0.79 77.19
CA GLU A 366 -5.71 1.49 77.37
C GLU A 366 -5.45 2.74 78.21
N THR A 367 -5.88 3.90 77.70
CA THR A 367 -5.81 5.16 78.45
C THR A 367 -7.22 5.56 78.86
N ILE A 368 -7.39 5.86 80.14
CA ILE A 368 -8.65 6.39 80.68
C ILE A 368 -8.43 7.89 80.86
N SER A 369 -9.10 8.69 80.03
CA SER A 369 -9.18 10.14 80.24
C SER A 369 -10.21 10.39 81.36
N LEU A 370 -9.78 11.04 82.45
CA LEU A 370 -10.66 11.46 83.54
C LEU A 370 -11.38 12.77 83.21
#